data_AF-A0A7S1RQC2-F1
#
_entry.id   AF-A0A7S1RQC2-F1
#
_cell.length_a   1.000
_cell.length_b   1.000
_cell.length_c   1.000
_cell.angle_alpha   90.00
_cell.angle_beta   90.00
_cell.angle_gamma   90.00
#
_symmetry.space_group_name_H-M   'P 1'
#
loop_
_entity.id
_entity.type
_entity.pdbx_description
1 polymer ?
#
loop_
_entity_poly.entity_id
_entity_poly.type
_entity_poly.pdbx_seq_one_letter_code
_entity_poly.pdbx_strand_id
1 'polypeptide(L)'
;VETLQRFLQHPAAPTGLSALQASANPFGDYAPQSGAILGILKGMRENFERQTDEATSEEAAKLKAFKDLMSTKQAEMDALQGTLQQQEMQKATKGKLLADAEKSLKTTKVQLKADKVFLEENKATCREVSLAWSERSRLRSQEITSFDAAIGVLTSPEATAIFANSSATFVQVSAIATHHRRAAGGPGFAYDSLRELVSEHPSASLARVAVAARAGGSLDKVVRMIDHMVASIRQEEADDIAHRDRCENGVGKSSSDLEDLESTKATVTADVGRMEAGAAKLKSKLEALKADIQTTQ
;
A
#
# COMPACT_ATOMS: atom_id res chain seq x y z
N VAL A 1 19.99 -64.07 45.25
CA VAL A 1 21.40 -64.04 45.69
C VAL A 1 21.64 -64.93 46.92
N GLU A 2 20.67 -65.10 47.83
CA GLU A 2 20.78 -65.97 49.03
C GLU A 2 20.82 -67.50 48.76
N THR A 3 20.25 -67.97 47.65
CA THR A 3 20.17 -69.40 47.32
C THR A 3 21.49 -69.98 46.77
N LEU A 4 22.34 -69.15 46.17
CA LEU A 4 23.65 -69.55 45.64
C LEU A 4 24.74 -69.61 46.72
N GLN A 5 24.63 -68.82 47.79
CA GLN A 5 25.55 -68.87 48.93
C GLN A 5 25.32 -70.10 49.83
N ARG A 6 24.09 -70.61 49.92
CA ARG A 6 23.76 -71.80 50.72
C ARG A 6 24.29 -73.11 50.12
N PHE A 7 24.48 -73.17 48.80
CA PHE A 7 25.01 -74.36 48.12
C PHE A 7 26.52 -74.52 48.27
N LEU A 8 27.26 -73.41 48.46
CA LEU A 8 28.72 -73.43 48.60
C LEU A 8 29.23 -73.80 50.01
N GLN A 9 28.37 -73.79 51.03
CA GLN A 9 28.78 -74.05 52.42
C GLN A 9 28.57 -75.50 52.89
N HIS A 10 27.76 -76.32 52.21
CA HIS A 10 27.58 -77.74 52.54
C HIS A 10 27.36 -78.62 51.29
N PRO A 11 28.41 -79.15 50.65
CA PRO A 11 28.24 -80.19 49.65
C PRO A 11 27.99 -81.54 50.33
N ALA A 12 26.73 -81.99 50.33
CA ALA A 12 26.36 -83.33 50.77
C ALA A 12 26.81 -84.37 49.72
N ALA A 13 27.59 -85.36 50.17
CA ALA A 13 28.03 -86.50 49.36
C ALA A 13 26.90 -87.53 49.20
N PRO A 14 26.86 -88.28 48.07
CA PRO A 14 26.29 -89.61 48.05
C PRO A 14 27.39 -90.66 47.85
N THR A 15 27.52 -91.49 48.88
CA THR A 15 28.24 -92.76 48.93
C THR A 15 27.58 -93.82 48.04
N GLY A 16 28.38 -94.52 47.23
CA GLY A 16 27.99 -95.75 46.53
C GLY A 16 29.23 -96.50 46.03
N LEU A 17 29.58 -97.60 46.72
CA LEU A 17 30.77 -98.43 46.49
C LEU A 17 30.72 -99.25 45.19
N SER A 18 31.87 -99.35 44.51
CA SER A 18 32.42 -100.64 44.09
C SER A 18 33.93 -100.55 43.95
N ALA A 19 34.61 -101.18 44.90
CA ALA A 19 36.02 -101.51 44.82
C ALA A 19 36.21 -102.64 43.81
N LEU A 20 37.20 -102.53 42.94
CA LEU A 20 37.95 -103.68 42.41
C LEU A 20 39.29 -103.21 41.84
N GLN A 21 40.33 -103.56 42.61
CA GLN A 21 41.65 -103.97 42.17
C GLN A 21 42.49 -103.02 41.29
N ALA A 22 43.42 -102.37 41.99
CA ALA A 22 44.74 -102.06 41.45
C ALA A 22 45.37 -103.32 40.86
N SER A 23 45.60 -103.31 39.54
CA SER A 23 46.62 -104.12 38.90
C SER A 23 47.65 -103.17 38.30
N ALA A 24 48.90 -103.38 38.69
CA ALA A 24 50.04 -102.60 38.27
C ALA A 24 50.22 -102.71 36.75
N ASN A 25 50.15 -101.57 36.05
CA ASN A 25 50.61 -101.46 34.68
C ASN A 25 52.07 -100.95 34.72
N PRO A 26 53.07 -101.75 34.30
CA PRO A 26 54.50 -101.40 34.42
C PRO A 26 55.02 -100.54 33.27
N PHE A 27 54.13 -100.03 32.40
CA PHE A 27 54.42 -99.01 31.42
C PHE A 27 53.55 -97.80 31.78
N GLY A 28 54.20 -96.73 32.25
CA GLY A 28 53.52 -95.54 32.74
C GLY A 28 52.45 -95.03 31.78
N ASP A 29 51.33 -94.57 32.33
CA ASP A 29 50.31 -93.83 31.60
C ASP A 29 51.00 -92.73 30.79
N TYR A 30 51.04 -92.88 29.47
CA TYR A 30 51.39 -91.77 28.59
C TYR A 30 50.24 -90.78 28.64
N ALA A 31 50.24 -89.91 29.65
CA ALA A 31 49.39 -88.74 29.68
C ALA A 31 49.79 -87.88 28.47
N PRO A 32 48.92 -87.70 27.46
CA PRO A 32 49.31 -86.99 26.25
C PRO A 32 49.69 -85.55 26.61
N GLN A 33 50.99 -85.23 26.50
CA GLN A 33 51.50 -83.86 26.72
C GLN A 33 50.89 -82.82 25.75
N SER A 34 50.23 -83.28 24.69
CA SER A 34 49.52 -82.47 23.71
C SER A 34 48.15 -81.93 24.18
N GLY A 35 47.59 -82.41 25.29
CA GLY A 35 46.28 -81.96 25.79
C GLY A 35 46.27 -80.47 26.21
N ALA A 36 47.36 -80.01 26.85
CA ALA A 36 47.54 -78.60 27.20
C ALA A 36 47.69 -77.71 25.95
N ILE A 37 48.43 -78.19 24.94
CA ILE A 37 48.64 -77.50 23.66
C ILE A 37 47.33 -77.40 22.86
N LEU A 38 46.54 -78.48 22.82
CA LEU A 38 45.21 -78.49 22.20
C LEU A 38 44.22 -77.58 22.93
N GLY A 39 44.31 -77.47 24.26
CA GLY A 39 43.52 -76.52 25.05
C GLY A 39 43.86 -75.06 24.72
N ILE A 40 45.15 -74.74 24.59
CA ILE A 40 45.62 -73.40 24.17
C ILE A 40 45.15 -73.09 22.75
N LEU A 41 45.29 -74.02 21.80
CA LEU A 41 44.83 -73.84 20.42
C LEU A 41 43.31 -73.68 20.34
N LYS A 42 42.55 -74.42 21.15
CA LYS A 42 41.09 -74.29 21.23
C LYS A 42 40.67 -72.94 21.83
N GLY A 43 41.35 -72.48 22.89
CA GLY A 43 41.15 -71.15 23.47
C GLY A 43 41.54 -70.02 22.52
N MET A 44 42.62 -70.18 21.74
CA MET A 44 42.98 -69.25 20.67
C MET A 44 41.91 -69.18 19.58
N ARG A 45 41.37 -70.33 19.15
CA ARG A 45 40.28 -70.38 18.17
C ARG A 45 39.02 -69.69 18.69
N GLU A 46 38.58 -70.01 19.91
CA GLU A 46 37.40 -69.37 20.52
C GLU A 46 37.62 -67.85 20.70
N ASN A 47 38.84 -67.42 21.02
CA ASN A 47 39.17 -66.00 21.11
C ASN A 47 39.18 -65.31 19.73
N PHE A 48 39.69 -65.97 18.68
CA PHE A 48 39.65 -65.44 17.31
C PHE A 48 38.22 -65.39 16.76
N GLU A 49 37.40 -66.42 17.01
CA GLU A 49 35.98 -66.43 16.64
C GLU A 49 35.26 -65.26 17.31
N ARG A 50 35.42 -65.09 18.63
CA ARG A 50 34.86 -63.94 19.36
C ARG A 50 35.36 -62.60 18.84
N GLN A 51 36.66 -62.43 18.60
CA GLN A 51 37.21 -61.18 18.07
C GLN A 51 36.69 -60.88 16.66
N THR A 52 36.47 -61.90 15.85
CA THR A 52 35.90 -61.75 14.50
C THR A 52 34.43 -61.33 14.57
N ASP A 53 33.66 -61.94 15.46
CA ASP A 53 32.26 -61.59 15.69
C ASP A 53 32.11 -60.18 16.30
N GLU A 54 32.95 -59.81 17.27
CA GLU A 54 33.01 -58.47 17.84
C GLU A 54 33.41 -57.43 16.78
N ALA A 55 34.43 -57.72 15.98
CA ALA A 55 34.89 -56.82 14.91
C ALA A 55 33.83 -56.64 13.81
N THR A 56 33.16 -57.70 13.37
CA THR A 56 32.09 -57.61 12.36
C THR A 56 30.85 -56.90 12.90
N SER A 57 30.50 -57.12 14.17
CA SER A 57 29.41 -56.39 14.85
C SER A 57 29.74 -54.90 14.98
N GLU A 58 30.96 -54.56 15.41
CA GLU A 58 31.41 -53.17 15.48
C GLU A 58 31.45 -52.50 14.10
N GLU A 59 31.94 -53.20 13.07
CA GLU A 59 31.99 -52.69 11.70
C GLU A 59 30.58 -52.43 11.18
N ALA A 60 29.63 -53.35 11.39
CA ALA A 60 28.23 -53.18 11.02
C ALA A 60 27.59 -51.99 11.76
N ALA A 61 27.87 -51.81 13.05
CA ALA A 61 27.40 -50.68 13.83
C ALA A 61 27.97 -49.35 13.32
N LYS A 62 29.27 -49.29 13.01
CA LYS A 62 29.94 -48.11 12.44
C LYS A 62 29.40 -47.77 11.04
N LEU A 63 29.20 -48.77 10.18
CA LEU A 63 28.57 -48.61 8.86
C LEU A 63 27.16 -48.07 8.94
N LYS A 64 26.36 -48.57 9.89
CA LYS A 64 25.00 -48.06 10.12
C LYS A 64 25.03 -46.62 10.60
N ALA A 65 25.84 -46.31 11.61
CA ALA A 65 25.99 -44.95 12.14
C ALA A 65 26.45 -43.96 11.05
N PHE A 66 27.39 -44.38 10.20
CA PHE A 66 27.84 -43.61 9.05
C PHE A 66 26.71 -43.32 8.05
N LYS A 67 25.96 -44.35 7.63
CA LYS A 67 24.83 -44.20 6.69
C LYS A 67 23.73 -43.29 7.26
N ASP A 68 23.41 -43.45 8.54
CA ASP A 68 22.41 -42.64 9.23
C ASP A 68 22.87 -41.16 9.32
N LEU A 69 24.15 -40.91 9.62
CA LEU A 69 24.73 -39.57 9.64
C LEU A 69 24.71 -38.94 8.24
N MET A 70 25.16 -39.65 7.21
CA MET A 70 25.19 -39.15 5.83
C MET A 70 23.80 -38.83 5.31
N SER A 71 22.81 -39.69 5.59
CA SER A 71 21.41 -39.45 5.26
C SER A 71 20.87 -38.18 5.94
N THR A 72 21.16 -38.01 7.24
CA THR A 72 20.75 -36.83 8.00
C THR A 72 21.39 -35.55 7.44
N LYS A 73 22.70 -35.59 7.15
CA LYS A 73 23.44 -34.46 6.58
C LYS A 73 22.94 -34.09 5.18
N GLN A 74 22.58 -35.08 4.35
CA GLN A 74 21.99 -34.82 3.04
C GLN A 74 20.61 -34.15 3.18
N ALA A 75 19.75 -34.65 4.07
CA ALA A 75 18.45 -34.05 4.34
C ALA A 75 18.58 -32.61 4.89
N GLU A 76 19.55 -32.35 5.78
CA GLU A 76 19.88 -31.00 6.25
C GLU A 76 20.33 -30.09 5.10
N MET A 77 21.15 -30.60 4.18
CA MET A 77 21.62 -29.85 3.01
C MET A 77 20.45 -29.43 2.11
N ASP A 78 19.57 -30.37 1.78
CA ASP A 78 18.41 -30.12 0.92
C ASP A 78 17.44 -29.11 1.57
N ALA A 79 17.23 -29.23 2.88
CA ALA A 79 16.40 -28.28 3.64
C ALA A 79 17.00 -26.86 3.67
N LEU A 80 18.32 -26.75 3.90
CA LEU A 80 19.03 -25.46 3.87
C LEU A 80 19.00 -24.83 2.48
N GLN A 81 19.15 -25.64 1.43
CA GLN A 81 19.10 -25.18 0.04
C GLN A 81 17.69 -24.70 -0.36
N GLY A 82 16.65 -25.41 0.06
CA GLY A 82 15.26 -24.95 -0.11
C GLY A 82 15.00 -23.63 0.62
N THR A 83 15.48 -23.50 1.86
CA THR A 83 15.36 -22.26 2.64
C THR A 83 16.11 -21.10 1.98
N LEU A 84 17.30 -21.35 1.44
CA LEU A 84 18.09 -20.36 0.70
C LEU A 84 17.31 -19.84 -0.52
N GLN A 85 16.77 -20.74 -1.35
CA GLN A 85 16.00 -20.36 -2.53
C GLN A 85 14.77 -19.51 -2.16
N GLN A 86 14.06 -19.88 -1.09
CA GLN A 86 12.93 -19.10 -0.59
C GLN A 86 13.36 -17.69 -0.15
N GLN A 87 14.48 -17.56 0.60
CA GLN A 87 14.99 -16.26 1.00
C GLN A 87 15.45 -15.42 -0.20
N GLU A 88 16.08 -16.01 -1.21
CA GLU A 88 16.48 -15.29 -2.43
C GLU A 88 15.26 -14.80 -3.23
N MET A 89 14.20 -15.62 -3.34
CA MET A 89 12.94 -15.21 -3.97
C MET A 89 12.23 -14.08 -3.21
N GLN A 90 12.18 -14.18 -1.88
CA GLN A 90 11.59 -13.13 -1.04
C GLN A 90 12.39 -11.84 -1.14
N LYS A 91 13.73 -11.92 -1.13
CA LYS A 91 14.62 -10.78 -1.34
C LYS A 91 14.34 -10.11 -2.68
N ALA A 92 14.24 -10.86 -3.77
CA ALA A 92 13.94 -10.32 -5.09
C ALA A 92 12.57 -9.63 -5.13
N THR A 93 11.55 -10.24 -4.54
CA THR A 93 10.20 -9.68 -4.45
C THR A 93 10.18 -8.37 -3.65
N LYS A 94 10.86 -8.34 -2.49
CA LYS A 94 11.01 -7.15 -1.66
C LYS A 94 11.85 -6.06 -2.35
N GLY A 95 12.88 -6.43 -3.09
CA GLY A 95 13.67 -5.51 -3.90
C GLY A 95 12.84 -4.83 -5.00
N LYS A 96 11.95 -5.58 -5.66
CA LYS A 96 10.98 -5.00 -6.61
C LYS A 96 10.04 -4.03 -5.92
N LEU A 97 9.44 -4.43 -4.79
CA LEU A 97 8.56 -3.56 -3.99
C LEU A 97 9.25 -2.26 -3.57
N LEU A 98 10.53 -2.32 -3.21
CA LEU A 98 11.34 -1.15 -2.88
C LEU A 98 11.47 -0.22 -4.08
N ALA A 99 11.82 -0.74 -5.26
CA ALA A 99 11.96 0.07 -6.46
C ALA A 99 10.62 0.72 -6.88
N ASP A 100 9.52 -0.03 -6.79
CA ASP A 100 8.17 0.48 -7.07
C ASP A 100 7.77 1.58 -6.06
N ALA A 101 8.04 1.39 -4.77
CA ALA A 101 7.78 2.38 -3.73
C ALA A 101 8.62 3.66 -3.92
N GLU A 102 9.90 3.54 -4.27
CA GLU A 102 10.77 4.68 -4.56
C GLU A 102 10.28 5.49 -5.75
N LYS A 103 9.86 4.81 -6.82
CA LYS A 103 9.30 5.46 -8.01
C LYS A 103 8.00 6.20 -7.69
N SER A 104 7.09 5.56 -6.96
CA SER A 104 5.82 6.15 -6.54
C SER A 104 6.05 7.38 -5.66
N LEU A 105 6.91 7.27 -4.64
CA LEU A 105 7.28 8.38 -3.77
C LEU A 105 7.82 9.56 -4.56
N LYS A 106 8.76 9.33 -5.50
CA LYS A 106 9.33 10.40 -6.33
C LYS A 106 8.25 11.09 -7.16
N THR A 107 7.36 10.32 -7.78
CA THR A 107 6.28 10.85 -8.62
C THR A 107 5.29 11.67 -7.79
N THR A 108 4.85 11.15 -6.64
CA THR A 108 3.93 11.83 -5.73
C THR A 108 4.53 13.12 -5.16
N LYS A 109 5.83 13.16 -4.83
CA LYS A 109 6.50 14.39 -4.38
C LYS A 109 6.53 15.47 -5.45
N VAL A 110 6.73 15.09 -6.72
CA VAL A 110 6.68 16.04 -7.85
C VAL A 110 5.27 16.57 -8.03
N GLN A 111 4.26 15.69 -8.02
CA GLN A 111 2.86 16.07 -8.14
C GLN A 111 2.43 17.01 -7.01
N LEU A 112 2.72 16.65 -5.75
CA LEU A 112 2.40 17.48 -4.59
C LEU A 112 3.02 18.88 -4.67
N LYS A 113 4.25 18.99 -5.21
CA LYS A 113 4.89 20.29 -5.39
C LYS A 113 4.17 21.11 -6.47
N ALA A 114 3.80 20.49 -7.59
CA ALA A 114 3.05 21.17 -8.65
C ALA A 114 1.67 21.62 -8.15
N ASP A 115 0.94 20.76 -7.43
CA ASP A 115 -0.38 21.06 -6.88
C ASP A 115 -0.33 22.20 -5.86
N LYS A 116 0.73 22.28 -5.04
CA LYS A 116 0.93 23.40 -4.11
C LYS A 116 1.13 24.73 -4.83
N VAL A 117 1.92 24.75 -5.91
CA VAL A 117 2.11 25.97 -6.72
C VAL A 117 0.79 26.39 -7.37
N PHE A 118 0.10 25.44 -8.00
CA PHE A 118 -1.20 25.69 -8.62
C PHE A 118 -2.23 26.21 -7.60
N LEU A 119 -2.26 25.67 -6.39
CA LEU A 119 -3.15 26.12 -5.33
C LEU A 119 -2.88 27.58 -4.94
N GLU A 120 -1.62 27.99 -4.80
CA GLU A 120 -1.27 29.37 -4.44
C GLU A 120 -1.60 30.37 -5.57
N GLU A 121 -1.34 30.00 -6.83
CA GLU A 121 -1.74 30.80 -8.00
C GLU A 121 -3.27 30.97 -8.10
N ASN A 122 -4.03 29.90 -7.86
CA ASN A 122 -5.49 29.97 -7.84
C ASN A 122 -6.01 30.81 -6.68
N LYS A 123 -5.43 30.69 -5.48
CA LYS A 123 -5.80 31.54 -4.34
C LYS A 123 -5.57 33.03 -4.64
N ALA A 124 -4.46 33.37 -5.29
CA ALA A 124 -4.20 34.75 -5.70
C ALA A 124 -5.26 35.24 -6.71
N THR A 125 -5.51 34.46 -7.74
CA THR A 125 -6.51 34.76 -8.78
C THR A 125 -7.92 34.93 -8.18
N CYS A 126 -8.33 34.03 -7.28
CA CYS A 126 -9.62 34.12 -6.60
C CYS A 126 -9.75 35.39 -5.75
N ARG A 127 -8.67 35.84 -5.09
CA ARG A 127 -8.69 37.10 -4.33
C ARG A 127 -8.86 38.30 -5.25
N GLU A 128 -8.11 38.36 -6.35
CA GLU A 128 -8.19 39.45 -7.32
C GLU A 128 -9.59 39.54 -7.95
N VAL A 129 -10.13 38.41 -8.41
CA VAL A 129 -11.46 38.34 -9.01
C VAL A 129 -12.55 38.73 -8.00
N SER A 130 -12.42 38.28 -6.74
CA SER A 130 -13.35 38.62 -5.66
C SER A 130 -13.35 40.13 -5.35
N LEU A 131 -12.16 40.75 -5.27
CA LEU A 131 -12.03 42.19 -5.07
C LEU A 131 -12.65 42.97 -6.23
N ALA A 132 -12.31 42.60 -7.48
CA ALA A 132 -12.85 43.25 -8.66
C ALA A 132 -14.38 43.10 -8.75
N TRP A 133 -14.93 41.94 -8.37
CA TRP A 133 -16.37 41.71 -8.30
C TRP A 133 -17.05 42.57 -7.23
N SER A 134 -16.45 42.68 -6.04
CA SER A 134 -16.94 43.51 -4.94
C SER A 134 -16.97 44.99 -5.33
N GLU A 135 -15.90 45.49 -5.94
CA GLU A 135 -15.83 46.87 -6.43
C GLU A 135 -16.88 47.16 -7.52
N ARG A 136 -17.01 46.27 -8.51
CA ARG A 136 -18.07 46.40 -9.53
C ARG A 136 -19.46 46.42 -8.92
N SER A 137 -19.73 45.53 -7.96
CA SER A 137 -21.03 45.44 -7.28
C SER A 137 -21.33 46.71 -6.46
N ARG A 138 -20.30 47.27 -5.82
CA ARG A 138 -20.40 48.54 -5.07
C ARG A 138 -20.67 49.72 -6.02
N LEU A 139 -19.88 49.86 -7.08
CA LEU A 139 -20.05 50.92 -8.07
C LEU A 139 -21.43 50.85 -8.73
N ARG A 140 -21.87 49.65 -9.11
CA ARG A 140 -23.22 49.43 -9.65
C ARG A 140 -24.33 49.87 -8.69
N SER A 141 -24.19 49.55 -7.40
CA SER A 141 -25.14 50.01 -6.38
C SER A 141 -25.17 51.54 -6.29
N GLN A 142 -24.00 52.19 -6.38
CA GLN A 142 -23.88 53.65 -6.38
C GLN A 142 -24.48 54.27 -7.65
N GLU A 143 -24.22 53.69 -8.82
CA GLU A 143 -24.79 54.12 -10.10
C GLU A 143 -26.32 54.07 -10.07
N ILE A 144 -26.92 52.97 -9.59
CA ILE A 144 -28.37 52.85 -9.43
C ILE A 144 -28.92 54.00 -8.57
N THR A 145 -28.32 54.27 -7.40
CA THR A 145 -28.76 55.37 -6.54
C THR A 145 -28.59 56.74 -7.20
N SER A 146 -27.56 56.93 -8.02
CA SER A 146 -27.33 58.16 -8.77
C SER A 146 -28.35 58.34 -9.89
N PHE A 147 -28.73 57.26 -10.59
CA PHE A 147 -29.80 57.29 -11.58
C PHE A 147 -31.14 57.62 -10.95
N ASP A 148 -31.46 57.03 -9.79
CA ASP A 148 -32.69 57.35 -9.05
C ASP A 148 -32.73 58.82 -8.63
N ALA A 149 -31.61 59.37 -8.15
CA ALA A 149 -31.49 60.79 -7.83
C ALA A 149 -31.66 61.69 -9.06
N ALA A 150 -31.05 61.33 -10.19
CA ALA A 150 -31.20 62.06 -11.45
C ALA A 150 -32.64 62.05 -11.97
N ILE A 151 -33.32 60.89 -11.88
CA ILE A 151 -34.75 60.79 -12.18
C ILE A 151 -35.55 61.71 -11.25
N GLY A 152 -35.25 61.74 -9.95
CA GLY A 152 -35.88 62.64 -8.99
C GLY A 152 -35.75 64.12 -9.35
N VAL A 153 -34.56 64.55 -9.78
CA VAL A 153 -34.32 65.93 -10.23
C VAL A 153 -35.08 66.24 -11.51
N LEU A 154 -35.01 65.36 -12.52
CA LEU A 154 -35.68 65.54 -13.81
C LEU A 154 -37.21 65.51 -13.71
N THR A 155 -37.74 64.80 -12.72
CA THR A 155 -39.20 64.70 -12.45
C THR A 155 -39.70 65.74 -11.45
N SER A 156 -38.83 66.61 -10.92
CA SER A 156 -39.24 67.67 -9.99
C SER A 156 -40.23 68.66 -10.63
N PRO A 157 -41.14 69.27 -9.85
CA PRO A 157 -42.09 70.27 -10.34
C PRO A 157 -41.41 71.45 -11.04
N GLU A 158 -40.26 71.89 -10.53
CA GLU A 158 -39.48 72.98 -11.09
C GLU A 158 -38.84 72.60 -12.43
N ALA A 159 -38.21 71.41 -12.51
CA ALA A 159 -37.63 70.93 -13.77
C ALA A 159 -38.71 70.70 -14.83
N THR A 160 -39.83 70.06 -14.45
CA THR A 160 -40.96 69.82 -15.36
C THR A 160 -41.61 71.13 -15.83
N ALA A 161 -41.71 72.15 -14.98
CA ALA A 161 -42.17 73.49 -15.38
C ALA A 161 -41.20 74.16 -16.37
N ILE A 162 -39.88 74.06 -16.16
CA ILE A 162 -38.86 74.55 -17.11
C ILE A 162 -38.99 73.82 -18.45
N PHE A 163 -39.15 72.50 -18.47
CA PHE A 163 -39.34 71.73 -19.71
C PHE A 163 -40.65 72.11 -20.41
N ALA A 164 -41.74 72.33 -19.67
CA ALA A 164 -43.01 72.77 -20.23
C ALA A 164 -42.91 74.18 -20.85
N ASN A 165 -42.20 75.10 -20.19
CA ASN A 165 -42.04 76.47 -20.68
C ASN A 165 -41.00 76.59 -21.82
N SER A 166 -40.03 75.68 -21.87
CA SER A 166 -39.01 75.61 -22.93
C SER A 166 -39.53 74.97 -24.23
N SER A 167 -40.75 74.41 -24.23
CA SER A 167 -41.39 73.76 -25.39
C SER A 167 -41.54 74.67 -26.63
N ALA A 168 -41.42 76.00 -26.47
CA ALA A 168 -41.47 76.97 -27.56
C ALA A 168 -40.11 77.28 -28.23
N THR A 169 -39.00 76.69 -27.78
CA THR A 169 -37.64 77.03 -28.29
C THR A 169 -37.00 75.99 -29.22
N PHE A 170 -37.62 74.82 -29.42
CA PHE A 170 -37.18 73.86 -30.44
C PHE A 170 -37.95 74.05 -31.74
N VAL A 171 -37.33 74.73 -32.72
CA VAL A 171 -37.80 74.70 -34.11
C VAL A 171 -37.43 73.35 -34.71
N GLN A 172 -38.39 72.44 -34.77
CA GLN A 172 -38.24 71.14 -35.41
C GLN A 172 -38.15 71.33 -36.94
N VAL A 173 -36.95 71.23 -37.51
CA VAL A 173 -36.71 71.44 -38.96
C VAL A 173 -37.16 70.25 -39.80
N SER A 174 -37.20 69.04 -39.23
CA SER A 174 -37.80 67.85 -39.86
C SER A 174 -38.13 66.77 -38.83
N ALA A 175 -39.22 66.05 -39.04
CA ALA A 175 -39.65 64.93 -38.21
C ALA A 175 -39.64 63.64 -39.03
N ILE A 176 -38.85 62.65 -38.64
CA ILE A 176 -39.08 61.26 -39.07
C ILE A 176 -39.87 60.60 -37.93
N ALA A 177 -41.18 60.48 -38.12
CA ALA A 177 -42.05 59.78 -37.19
C ALA A 177 -41.87 58.27 -37.34
N THR A 178 -40.80 57.71 -36.80
CA THR A 178 -40.80 56.29 -36.43
C THR A 178 -41.62 56.16 -35.16
N HIS A 179 -42.82 55.60 -35.27
CA HIS A 179 -43.68 55.26 -34.13
C HIS A 179 -42.98 54.25 -33.20
N HIS A 180 -42.10 54.74 -32.33
CA HIS A 180 -41.72 54.06 -31.10
C HIS A 180 -42.53 54.68 -29.98
N ARG A 181 -43.78 54.25 -29.81
CA ARG A 181 -44.46 54.39 -28.51
C ARG A 181 -43.69 53.54 -27.50
N ARG A 182 -42.58 54.06 -26.99
CA ARG A 182 -41.92 53.53 -25.79
C ARG A 182 -42.71 54.03 -24.58
N ALA A 183 -43.88 53.45 -24.37
CA ALA A 183 -44.54 53.57 -23.08
C ALA A 183 -43.67 52.82 -22.07
N ALA A 184 -43.21 53.52 -21.03
CA ALA A 184 -42.71 52.87 -19.83
C ALA A 184 -43.78 51.86 -19.36
N GLY A 185 -43.41 50.58 -19.28
CA GLY A 185 -44.34 49.48 -18.94
C GLY A 185 -44.90 48.65 -20.11
N GLY A 186 -44.52 48.91 -21.37
CA GLY A 186 -44.86 48.04 -22.50
C GLY A 186 -43.97 46.77 -22.58
N PRO A 187 -44.39 45.70 -23.29
CA PRO A 187 -43.64 44.43 -23.40
C PRO A 187 -42.19 44.58 -23.92
N GLY A 188 -41.90 45.66 -24.67
CA GLY A 188 -40.57 45.96 -25.18
C GLY A 188 -39.58 46.54 -24.14
N PHE A 189 -40.07 47.13 -23.04
CA PHE A 189 -39.22 47.76 -22.02
C PHE A 189 -38.35 46.72 -21.29
N ALA A 190 -38.94 45.60 -20.87
CA ALA A 190 -38.21 44.52 -20.23
C ALA A 190 -37.15 43.89 -21.15
N TYR A 191 -37.45 43.77 -22.45
CA TYR A 191 -36.47 43.30 -23.42
C TYR A 191 -35.32 44.28 -23.60
N ASP A 192 -35.62 45.58 -23.74
CA ASP A 192 -34.60 46.61 -23.96
C ASP A 192 -33.63 46.70 -22.77
N SER A 193 -34.14 46.66 -21.52
CA SER A 193 -33.30 46.63 -20.31
C SER A 193 -32.48 45.34 -20.19
N LEU A 194 -33.06 44.17 -20.49
CA LEU A 194 -32.32 42.91 -20.48
C LEU A 194 -31.27 42.85 -21.61
N ARG A 195 -31.54 43.47 -22.76
CA ARG A 195 -30.60 43.55 -23.89
C ARG A 195 -29.38 44.39 -23.53
N GLU A 196 -29.59 45.50 -22.82
CA GLU A 196 -28.52 46.36 -22.31
C GLU A 196 -27.65 45.59 -21.31
N LEU A 197 -28.26 44.90 -20.35
CA LEU A 197 -27.56 44.02 -19.41
C LEU A 197 -26.77 42.90 -20.08
N VAL A 198 -27.30 42.31 -21.15
CA VAL A 198 -26.59 41.28 -21.93
C VAL A 198 -25.41 41.88 -22.72
N SER A 199 -25.50 43.14 -23.15
CA SER A 199 -24.39 43.81 -23.82
C SER A 199 -23.25 44.18 -22.87
N GLU A 200 -23.58 44.49 -21.61
CA GLU A 200 -22.59 44.72 -20.55
C GLU A 200 -22.03 43.42 -19.96
N HIS A 201 -22.87 42.37 -19.93
CA HIS A 201 -22.55 41.06 -19.37
C HIS A 201 -22.96 39.95 -20.34
N PRO A 202 -22.11 39.65 -21.34
CA PRO A 202 -22.41 38.66 -22.37
C PRO A 202 -22.53 37.26 -21.74
N SER A 203 -23.75 36.87 -21.43
CA SER A 203 -24.09 35.57 -20.86
C SER A 203 -25.23 34.95 -21.66
N ALA A 204 -25.01 33.73 -22.14
CA ALA A 204 -25.95 33.04 -23.03
C ALA A 204 -27.31 32.78 -22.35
N SER A 205 -27.32 32.52 -21.04
CA SER A 205 -28.55 32.38 -20.26
C SER A 205 -29.33 33.70 -20.17
N LEU A 206 -28.67 34.82 -19.88
CA LEU A 206 -29.32 36.13 -19.79
C LEU A 206 -29.83 36.58 -21.17
N ALA A 207 -29.09 36.28 -22.24
CA ALA A 207 -29.52 36.51 -23.62
C ALA A 207 -30.80 35.72 -23.96
N ARG A 208 -30.91 34.47 -23.51
CA ARG A 208 -32.14 33.66 -23.68
C ARG A 208 -33.32 34.24 -22.90
N VAL A 209 -33.09 34.71 -21.66
CA VAL A 209 -34.13 35.38 -20.85
C VAL A 209 -34.61 36.65 -21.55
N ALA A 210 -33.70 37.45 -22.10
CA ALA A 210 -34.03 38.64 -22.88
C ALA A 210 -34.92 38.29 -24.09
N VAL A 211 -34.50 37.33 -24.92
CA VAL A 211 -35.27 36.93 -26.11
C VAL A 211 -36.68 36.44 -25.75
N ALA A 212 -36.81 35.67 -24.67
CA ALA A 212 -38.11 35.19 -24.20
C ALA A 212 -38.99 36.30 -23.60
N ALA A 213 -38.41 37.36 -23.02
CA ALA A 213 -39.15 38.57 -22.64
C ALA A 213 -39.68 39.35 -23.86
N ARG A 214 -38.94 39.37 -24.99
CA ARG A 214 -39.38 40.00 -26.25
C ARG A 214 -40.55 39.29 -26.93
N ALA A 215 -40.62 37.97 -26.79
CA ALA A 215 -41.60 37.13 -27.49
C ALA A 215 -43.05 37.33 -27.01
N GLY A 216 -43.30 38.17 -26.01
CA GLY A 216 -44.65 38.59 -25.60
C GLY A 216 -45.44 37.52 -24.83
N GLY A 217 -44.79 36.50 -24.29
CA GLY A 217 -45.40 35.50 -23.40
C GLY A 217 -45.57 36.00 -21.96
N SER A 218 -46.36 35.28 -21.14
CA SER A 218 -46.62 35.65 -19.75
C SER A 218 -45.32 35.92 -18.96
N LEU A 219 -45.29 37.04 -18.23
CA LEU A 219 -44.18 37.45 -17.35
C LEU A 219 -43.75 36.35 -16.37
N ASP A 220 -44.69 35.48 -15.95
CA ASP A 220 -44.40 34.28 -15.16
C ASP A 220 -43.37 33.34 -15.78
N LYS A 221 -43.30 33.25 -17.11
CA LYS A 221 -42.25 32.45 -17.77
C LYS A 221 -40.88 33.11 -17.61
N VAL A 222 -40.81 34.44 -17.64
CA VAL A 222 -39.57 35.20 -17.46
C VAL A 222 -39.07 35.10 -16.03
N VAL A 223 -39.96 35.30 -15.05
CA VAL A 223 -39.64 35.14 -13.62
C VAL A 223 -39.12 33.72 -13.34
N ARG A 224 -39.79 32.68 -13.85
CA ARG A 224 -39.31 31.29 -13.69
C ARG A 224 -37.94 31.02 -14.30
N MET A 225 -37.59 31.64 -15.45
CA MET A 225 -36.25 31.50 -16.00
C MET A 225 -35.18 32.20 -15.14
N ILE A 226 -35.53 33.32 -14.49
CA ILE A 226 -34.65 34.00 -13.54
C ILE A 226 -34.47 33.14 -12.29
N ASP A 227 -35.56 32.59 -11.73
CA ASP A 227 -35.49 31.68 -10.58
C ASP A 227 -34.63 30.45 -10.89
N HIS A 228 -34.77 29.88 -12.09
CA HIS A 228 -33.91 28.79 -12.56
C HIS A 228 -32.43 29.22 -12.68
N MET A 229 -32.15 30.44 -13.15
CA MET A 229 -30.78 30.95 -13.25
C MET A 229 -30.17 31.15 -11.85
N VAL A 230 -30.92 31.69 -10.89
CA VAL A 230 -30.48 31.83 -9.49
C VAL A 230 -30.25 30.46 -8.87
N ALA A 231 -31.14 29.50 -9.10
CA ALA A 231 -30.98 28.13 -8.63
C ALA A 231 -29.73 27.46 -9.21
N SER A 232 -29.46 27.64 -10.52
CA SER A 232 -28.24 27.14 -11.18
C SER A 232 -26.98 27.71 -10.53
N ILE A 233 -26.92 29.01 -10.28
CA ILE A 233 -25.76 29.66 -9.64
C ILE A 233 -25.55 29.12 -8.22
N ARG A 234 -26.62 28.90 -7.45
CA ARG A 234 -26.52 28.30 -6.11
C ARG A 234 -26.06 26.84 -6.14
N GLN A 235 -26.45 26.11 -7.17
CA GLN A 235 -25.99 24.74 -7.38
C GLN A 235 -24.51 24.71 -7.77
N GLU A 236 -24.08 25.57 -8.69
CA GLU A 236 -22.67 25.75 -9.08
C GLU A 236 -21.81 26.12 -7.87
N GLU A 237 -22.27 27.03 -7.00
CA GLU A 237 -21.59 27.38 -5.74
C GLU A 237 -21.40 26.15 -4.82
N ALA A 238 -22.44 25.32 -4.68
CA ALA A 238 -22.37 24.11 -3.87
C ALA A 238 -21.42 23.05 -4.48
N ASP A 239 -21.45 22.89 -5.81
CA ASP A 239 -20.57 21.97 -6.53
C ASP A 239 -19.10 22.41 -6.44
N ASP A 240 -18.82 23.72 -6.53
CA ASP A 240 -17.48 24.29 -6.34
C ASP A 240 -16.95 24.08 -4.92
N ILE A 241 -17.80 24.26 -3.90
CA ILE A 241 -17.45 23.97 -2.51
C ILE A 241 -17.12 22.48 -2.34
N ALA A 242 -17.96 21.59 -2.87
CA ALA A 242 -17.73 20.15 -2.81
C ALA A 242 -16.45 19.73 -3.56
N HIS A 243 -16.15 20.39 -4.68
CA HIS A 243 -14.91 20.18 -5.44
C HIS A 243 -13.68 20.63 -4.65
N ARG A 244 -13.73 21.82 -4.03
CA ARG A 244 -12.68 22.32 -3.14
C ARG A 244 -12.42 21.34 -1.99
N ASP A 245 -13.46 20.93 -1.27
CA ASP A 245 -13.31 20.04 -0.12
C ASP A 245 -12.73 18.68 -0.53
N ARG A 246 -13.11 18.17 -1.71
CA ARG A 246 -12.49 16.96 -2.29
C ARG A 246 -11.00 17.17 -2.57
N CYS A 247 -10.63 18.32 -3.14
CA CYS A 247 -9.25 18.66 -3.45
C CYS A 247 -8.40 18.78 -2.18
N GLU A 248 -8.86 19.54 -1.18
CA GLU A 248 -8.17 19.72 0.11
C GLU A 248 -7.97 18.39 0.84
N ASN A 249 -9.02 17.55 0.90
CA ASN A 249 -8.90 16.21 1.46
C ASN A 249 -7.94 15.31 0.65
N GLY A 250 -7.89 15.48 -0.67
CA GLY A 250 -6.96 14.76 -1.55
C GLY A 250 -5.50 15.14 -1.30
N VAL A 251 -5.21 16.43 -1.09
CA VAL A 251 -3.88 16.93 -0.71
C VAL A 251 -3.46 16.37 0.66
N GLY A 252 -4.39 16.36 1.63
CA GLY A 252 -4.16 15.77 2.95
C GLY A 252 -3.81 14.28 2.87
N LYS A 253 -4.61 13.49 2.15
CA LYS A 253 -4.34 12.06 1.92
C LYS A 253 -3.00 11.83 1.23
N SER A 254 -2.68 12.62 0.20
CA SER A 254 -1.41 12.50 -0.52
C SER A 254 -0.19 12.78 0.39
N SER A 255 -0.34 13.64 1.39
CA SER A 255 0.70 13.87 2.40
C SER A 255 0.88 12.66 3.31
N SER A 256 -0.21 12.08 3.81
CA SER A 256 -0.17 10.85 4.63
C SER A 256 0.40 9.67 3.83
N ASP A 257 -0.02 9.51 2.57
CA ASP A 257 0.49 8.47 1.68
C ASP A 257 2.02 8.60 1.45
N LEU A 258 2.56 9.83 1.43
CA LEU A 258 4.00 10.05 1.34
C LEU A 258 4.74 9.58 2.60
N GLU A 259 4.21 9.86 3.79
CA GLU A 259 4.78 9.40 5.05
C GLU A 259 4.75 7.87 5.16
N ASP A 260 3.62 7.25 4.78
CA ASP A 260 3.45 5.81 4.75
C ASP A 260 4.40 5.14 3.73
N LEU A 261 4.60 5.74 2.55
CA LEU A 261 5.56 5.27 1.55
C LEU A 261 7.01 5.39 2.04
N GLU A 262 7.37 6.47 2.74
CA GLU A 262 8.70 6.61 3.36
C GLU A 262 8.95 5.56 4.44
N SER A 263 7.97 5.35 5.32
CA SER A 263 8.03 4.30 6.36
C SER A 263 8.13 2.90 5.76
N THR A 264 7.33 2.62 4.72
CA THR A 264 7.35 1.36 3.98
C THR A 264 8.70 1.13 3.32
N LYS A 265 9.26 2.16 2.66
CA LYS A 265 10.60 2.10 2.07
C LYS A 265 11.65 1.75 3.13
N ALA A 266 11.64 2.41 4.28
CA ALA A 266 12.59 2.13 5.36
C ALA A 266 12.49 0.69 5.85
N THR A 267 11.26 0.21 6.09
CA THR A 267 10.98 -1.16 6.53
C THR A 267 11.45 -2.20 5.50
N VAL A 268 11.09 -2.01 4.22
CA VAL A 268 11.48 -2.94 3.15
C VAL A 268 12.99 -2.94 2.94
N THR A 269 13.66 -1.79 3.08
CA THR A 269 15.13 -1.70 3.01
C THR A 269 15.77 -2.53 4.12
N ALA A 270 15.26 -2.42 5.35
CA ALA A 270 15.73 -3.21 6.48
C ALA A 270 15.46 -4.72 6.27
N ASP A 271 14.30 -5.09 5.73
CA ASP A 271 13.97 -6.48 5.38
C ASP A 271 14.94 -7.06 4.35
N VAL A 272 15.22 -6.32 3.27
CA VAL A 272 16.18 -6.74 2.24
C VAL A 272 17.56 -6.97 2.85
N GLY A 273 18.04 -6.05 3.71
CA GLY A 273 19.32 -6.21 4.40
C GLY A 273 19.36 -7.43 5.34
N ARG A 274 18.27 -7.70 6.08
CA ARG A 274 18.15 -8.91 6.91
C ARG A 274 18.17 -10.19 6.07
N MET A 275 17.46 -10.21 4.94
CA MET A 275 17.44 -11.36 4.03
C MET A 275 18.80 -11.58 3.36
N GLU A 276 19.53 -10.52 3.04
CA GLU A 276 20.91 -10.61 2.54
C GLU A 276 21.85 -11.27 3.54
N ALA A 277 21.82 -10.81 4.79
CA ALA A 277 22.62 -11.40 5.86
C ALA A 277 22.23 -12.87 6.12
N GLY A 278 20.93 -13.18 6.07
CA GLY A 278 20.39 -14.55 6.19
C GLY A 278 20.88 -15.46 5.08
N ALA A 279 20.78 -15.02 3.83
CA ALA A 279 21.24 -15.77 2.67
C ALA A 279 22.76 -16.02 2.71
N ALA A 280 23.55 -15.02 3.14
CA ALA A 280 25.00 -15.19 3.32
C ALA A 280 25.33 -16.25 4.39
N LYS A 281 24.62 -16.24 5.52
CA LYS A 281 24.78 -17.24 6.59
C LYS A 281 24.39 -18.65 6.13
N LEU A 282 23.29 -18.78 5.39
CA LEU A 282 22.86 -20.06 4.82
C LEU A 282 23.85 -20.60 3.78
N LYS A 283 24.40 -19.75 2.91
CA LYS A 283 25.48 -20.13 1.97
C LYS A 283 26.71 -20.64 2.72
N SER A 284 27.16 -19.92 3.75
CA SER A 284 28.29 -20.36 4.57
C SER A 284 28.03 -21.71 5.25
N LYS A 285 26.82 -21.94 5.79
CA LYS A 285 26.44 -23.22 6.38
C LYS A 285 26.40 -24.35 5.35
N LEU A 286 25.89 -24.10 4.15
CA LEU A 286 25.86 -25.07 3.06
C LEU A 286 27.27 -25.50 2.66
N GLU A 287 28.19 -24.53 2.51
CA GLU A 287 29.58 -24.84 2.16
C GLU A 287 30.30 -25.62 3.28
N ALA A 288 30.04 -25.27 4.55
CA ALA A 288 30.56 -26.05 5.69
C ALA A 288 30.00 -27.49 5.70
N LEU A 289 28.70 -27.66 5.46
CA LEU A 289 28.06 -28.97 5.46
C LEU A 289 28.55 -29.84 4.28
N LYS A 290 28.77 -29.25 3.10
CA LYS A 290 29.39 -29.94 1.96
C LYS A 290 30.82 -30.38 2.28
N ALA A 291 31.60 -29.52 2.93
CA ALA A 291 32.95 -29.87 3.35
C ALA A 291 32.94 -31.03 4.37
N ASP A 292 32.06 -30.97 5.38
CA ASP A 292 31.88 -32.06 6.35
C ASP A 292 31.53 -33.39 5.63
N ILE A 293 30.57 -33.37 4.70
CA ILE A 293 30.18 -34.54 3.90
C ILE A 293 31.38 -35.08 3.10
N GLN A 294 32.17 -34.21 2.47
CA GLN A 294 33.37 -34.61 1.71
C GLN A 294 34.48 -35.20 2.59
N THR A 295 34.69 -34.66 3.79
CA THR A 295 35.70 -35.19 4.73
C THR A 295 35.25 -36.48 5.42
N THR A 296 33.95 -36.77 5.41
CA THR A 296 33.37 -37.97 6.01
C THR A 296 33.37 -39.15 5.02
N GLN A 297 33.35 -38.88 3.70
CA GLN A 297 33.55 -39.88 2.64
C GLN A 297 34.98 -40.41 2.57
#